data_AF-A0A3D4ZMZ9-F1
#
_entry.id   AF-A0A3D4ZMZ9-F1
#
_cell.length_a   1.000
_cell.length_b   1.000
_cell.length_c   1.000
_cell.angle_alpha   90.00
_cell.angle_beta   90.00
_cell.angle_gamma   90.00
#
_symmetry.space_group_name_H-M   'P 1'
#
loop_
_entity.id
_entity.type
_entity.pdbx_description
1 polymer ?
#
loop_
_entity_poly.entity_id
_entity_poly.type
_entity_poly.pdbx_seq_one_letter_code
_entity_poly.pdbx_strand_id
1 'polypeptide(L)' 'MKYDVVVIGAGPGGIFTAYELTQSQQKLKIAVIELGRPLDKRKCPIDGKTIKSCVKCPVCSIMSGFGGAGAFSDGKYNIT' A
#
# COMPACT_ATOMS: atom_id res chain seq x y z
N MET A 1 -16.21 16.14 -3.71
CA MET A 1 -16.11 15.74 -2.29
C MET A 1 -15.06 16.61 -1.61
N LYS A 2 -15.26 17.00 -0.33
CA LYS A 2 -14.27 17.76 0.46
C LYS A 2 -13.71 16.86 1.56
N TYR A 3 -12.38 16.77 1.64
CA TYR A 3 -11.63 16.08 2.69
C TYR A 3 -10.74 17.10 3.38
N ASP A 4 -10.51 16.90 4.68
CA ASP A 4 -9.60 17.74 5.47
C ASP A 4 -8.15 17.27 5.26
N VAL A 5 -7.95 15.94 5.08
CA VAL A 5 -6.64 15.33 4.82
C VAL A 5 -6.79 14.28 3.72
N VAL A 6 -5.83 14.27 2.79
CA VAL A 6 -5.69 13.21 1.78
C VAL A 6 -4.30 12.59 1.90
N VAL A 7 -4.25 11.29 2.15
CA VAL A 7 -3.02 10.49 2.21
C VAL A 7 -2.85 9.77 0.87
N ILE A 8 -1.72 10.00 0.21
CA ILE A 8 -1.37 9.33 -1.06
C ILE A 8 -0.41 8.17 -0.75
N GLY A 9 -0.87 6.96 -1.03
CA GLY A 9 -0.19 5.71 -0.74
C GLY A 9 -0.75 5.00 0.48
N ALA A 10 -1.15 3.74 0.32
CA ALA A 10 -1.63 2.87 1.39
C ALA A 10 -0.55 1.87 1.84
N GLY A 11 0.70 2.32 1.93
CA GLY A 11 1.78 1.58 2.62
C GLY A 11 1.66 1.69 4.14
N PRO A 12 2.57 1.07 4.93
CA PRO A 12 2.53 1.14 6.39
C PRO A 12 2.47 2.59 6.91
N GLY A 13 3.32 3.48 6.38
CA GLY A 13 3.30 4.90 6.73
C GLY A 13 1.93 5.54 6.50
N GLY A 14 1.35 5.37 5.30
CA GLY A 14 0.05 5.97 4.99
C GLY A 14 -1.12 5.38 5.77
N ILE A 15 -1.13 4.06 5.99
CA ILE A 15 -2.14 3.37 6.80
C ILE A 15 -2.08 3.85 8.25
N PHE A 16 -0.89 3.89 8.86
CA PHE A 16 -0.73 4.34 10.24
C PHE A 16 -0.95 5.84 10.39
N THR A 17 -0.56 6.68 9.42
CA THR A 17 -0.94 8.10 9.42
C THR A 17 -2.45 8.28 9.43
N ALA A 18 -3.18 7.57 8.55
CA ALA A 18 -4.63 7.63 8.54
C ALA A 18 -5.24 7.12 9.85
N TYR A 19 -4.72 6.01 10.40
CA TYR A 19 -5.14 5.47 11.68
C TYR A 19 -4.96 6.49 12.82
N GLU A 20 -3.77 7.05 13.00
CA GLU A 20 -3.51 8.04 14.05
C GLU A 20 -4.40 9.29 13.92
N LEU A 21 -4.63 9.76 12.69
CA LEU A 21 -5.56 10.86 12.45
C LEU A 21 -7.00 10.51 12.86
N THR A 22 -7.45 9.26 12.66
CA THR A 22 -8.77 8.82 13.14
C THR A 22 -8.86 8.66 14.66
N GLN A 23 -7.73 8.41 15.34
CA GLN A 23 -7.67 8.32 16.80
C GLN A 23 -7.56 9.69 17.47
N SER A 24 -7.19 10.73 16.72
CA SER A 24 -7.16 12.10 17.24
C SER A 24 -8.56 12.56 17.68
N GLN A 25 -8.63 13.52 18.62
CA GLN A 25 -9.92 14.10 19.05
C GLN A 25 -10.57 15.01 17.98
N GLN A 26 -9.97 15.13 16.80
CA GLN A 26 -10.48 15.93 15.69
C GLN A 26 -11.36 15.05 14.78
N LYS A 27 -12.58 15.50 14.50
CA LYS A 27 -13.48 14.83 13.55
C LYS A 27 -13.09 15.15 12.10
N LEU A 28 -11.97 14.60 11.66
CA LEU A 28 -11.42 14.83 10.31
C LEU A 28 -12.06 13.90 9.27
N LYS A 29 -12.38 14.44 8.09
CA LYS A 29 -12.70 13.66 6.90
C LYS A 29 -11.42 13.33 6.16
N ILE A 30 -10.99 12.07 6.28
CA ILE A 30 -9.72 11.59 5.74
C ILE A 30 -10.00 10.72 4.51
N ALA A 31 -9.21 10.90 3.45
CA ALA A 31 -9.15 9.99 2.32
C ALA A 31 -7.77 9.35 2.22
N VAL A 32 -7.71 8.05 1.95
CA VAL A 32 -6.47 7.35 1.56
C VAL A 32 -6.63 6.89 0.12
N ILE A 33 -5.69 7.27 -0.74
CA ILE A 33 -5.72 6.94 -2.17
C ILE A 33 -4.48 6.13 -2.50
N GLU A 34 -4.67 4.98 -3.13
CA GLU A 34 -3.60 4.06 -3.54
C GLU A 34 -3.69 3.78 -5.04
N LEU A 35 -2.53 3.80 -5.71
CA LEU A 35 -2.42 3.51 -7.14
C LEU A 35 -2.66 2.02 -7.45
N GLY A 36 -2.20 1.15 -6.55
CA GLY A 36 -2.30 -0.29 -6.69
C GLY A 36 -3.64 -0.86 -6.25
N ARG A 37 -3.63 -2.18 -6.00
CA ARG A 37 -4.85 -2.96 -5.72
C ARG A 37 -5.03 -3.26 -4.23
N PRO A 38 -6.25 -3.58 -3.79
CA PRO A 38 -6.50 -4.26 -2.53
C PRO A 38 -5.67 -5.54 -2.40
N LEU A 39 -5.32 -5.92 -1.17
CA LEU A 39 -4.33 -6.97 -0.90
C LEU A 39 -4.70 -8.33 -1.54
N ASP A 40 -5.97 -8.73 -1.46
CA ASP A 40 -6.53 -9.95 -2.07
C ASP A 40 -6.40 -9.99 -3.60
N LYS A 41 -6.28 -8.83 -4.24
CA LYS A 41 -6.14 -8.66 -5.69
C LYS A 41 -4.70 -8.34 -6.12
N ARG A 42 -3.73 -8.34 -5.19
CA ARG A 42 -2.31 -8.13 -5.51
C ARG A 42 -1.68 -9.46 -5.92
N LYS A 43 -1.46 -9.64 -7.23
CA LYS A 43 -0.78 -10.82 -7.79
C LYS A 43 0.30 -10.39 -8.78
N CYS A 44 1.54 -10.80 -8.49
CA CYS A 44 2.62 -10.69 -9.47
C CYS A 44 2.40 -11.74 -10.57
N PRO A 45 2.53 -11.40 -11.86
CA PRO A 45 2.38 -12.37 -12.94
C PRO A 45 3.53 -13.38 -13.00
N ILE A 46 4.66 -13.11 -12.32
CA ILE A 46 5.77 -14.05 -12.19
C ILE A 46 5.25 -15.30 -11.46
N ASP A 47 5.24 -16.43 -12.15
CA ASP A 47 4.78 -17.74 -11.64
C ASP A 47 5.91 -18.78 -11.61
N GLY A 48 7.10 -18.43 -12.10
CA GLY A 48 8.27 -19.31 -12.19
C GLY A 48 8.17 -20.36 -13.31
N LYS A 49 7.04 -20.46 -14.01
CA LYS A 49 6.79 -21.44 -15.07
C LYS A 49 6.70 -20.77 -16.43
N THR A 50 5.66 -19.97 -16.62
CA THR A 50 5.37 -19.25 -17.88
C THR A 50 6.06 -17.89 -17.91
N ILE A 51 6.04 -17.19 -16.77
CA ILE A 51 6.67 -15.89 -16.60
C ILE A 51 7.77 -16.06 -15.55
N LYS A 52 9.01 -16.15 -16.03
CA LYS A 52 10.19 -16.41 -15.20
C LYS A 52 10.86 -15.15 -14.66
N SER A 53 10.55 -13.98 -15.24
CA SER A 53 11.21 -12.72 -14.91
C SER A 53 10.22 -11.55 -14.87
N CYS A 54 10.65 -10.46 -14.26
CA CYS A 54 9.83 -9.25 -14.14
C CYS A 54 9.46 -8.68 -15.50
N VAL A 55 8.16 -8.45 -15.72
CA VAL A 55 7.60 -7.91 -16.97
C VAL A 55 7.38 -6.40 -16.94
N LYS A 56 7.90 -5.71 -15.92
CA LYS A 56 7.79 -4.25 -15.75
C LYS A 56 6.35 -3.73 -15.90
N CYS A 57 5.43 -4.30 -15.13
CA CYS A 57 4.03 -3.88 -15.12
C CYS A 57 3.91 -2.35 -14.95
N PRO A 58 2.96 -1.67 -15.62
CA PRO A 58 2.72 -0.24 -15.43
C PRO A 58 2.45 0.14 -13.97
N VAL A 59 1.77 -0.75 -13.22
CA VAL A 59 1.63 -0.70 -11.77
C VAL A 59 2.06 -2.06 -11.20
N CYS A 60 3.14 -2.08 -10.44
CA CYS A 60 3.71 -3.30 -9.89
C CYS A 60 2.94 -3.77 -8.65
N SER A 61 2.31 -4.94 -8.68
CA SER A 61 1.59 -5.47 -7.51
C SER A 61 2.49 -5.83 -6.32
N ILE A 62 3.81 -5.95 -6.50
CA ILE A 62 4.76 -6.12 -5.39
C ILE A 62 5.04 -4.78 -4.69
N MET A 63 5.20 -3.69 -5.44
CA MET A 63 5.56 -2.39 -4.89
C MET A 63 4.36 -1.52 -4.48
N SER A 64 3.24 -1.65 -5.21
CA SER A 64 2.07 -0.79 -5.10
C SER A 64 0.82 -1.60 -4.74
N GLY A 65 -0.07 -0.98 -3.97
CA GLY A 65 -1.29 -1.58 -3.42
C GLY A 65 -1.35 -1.45 -1.90
N PHE A 66 -2.46 -1.91 -1.32
CA PHE A 66 -2.65 -1.86 0.13
C PHE A 66 -1.56 -2.66 0.85
N GLY A 67 -0.89 -2.04 1.84
CA GLY A 67 0.30 -2.56 2.52
C GLY A 67 1.63 -2.19 1.85
N GLY A 68 1.61 -1.53 0.68
CA GLY A 68 2.81 -1.07 -0.03
C GLY A 68 3.81 -2.21 -0.33
N ALA A 69 5.10 -1.89 -0.43
CA ALA A 69 6.15 -2.88 -0.66
C ALA A 69 6.32 -3.88 0.51
N GLY A 70 5.95 -3.48 1.73
CA GLY A 70 6.06 -4.33 2.92
C GLY A 70 5.14 -5.54 2.91
N ALA A 71 4.05 -5.53 2.14
CA ALA A 71 3.08 -6.64 2.08
C ALA A 71 3.67 -7.95 1.55
N PHE A 72 4.72 -7.88 0.73
CA PHE A 72 5.41 -9.04 0.16
C PHE A 72 6.90 -9.07 0.56
N SER A 73 7.26 -8.37 1.63
CA SER A 73 8.57 -8.52 2.25
C SER A 73 8.54 -9.63 3.28
N ASP A 74 9.72 -9.96 3.79
CA ASP A 74 9.91 -10.82 4.96
C ASP A 74 9.50 -10.13 6.29
N GLY A 75 8.99 -8.89 6.23
CA GLY A 75 8.50 -8.16 7.40
C GLY A 75 9.60 -7.80 8.41
N LYS A 76 10.87 -7.81 8.00
CA LYS A 76 11.98 -7.49 8.90
C LYS A 76 12.02 -5.99 9.20
N TYR A 77 11.99 -5.66 10.48
CA TYR A 77 12.22 -4.30 10.97
C TYR A 77 13.68 -4.18 11.38
N ASN A 78 14.42 -3.29 10.72
CA ASN A 78 15.78 -2.99 11.11
C ASN A 78 15.74 -1.92 12.22
N ILE A 79 15.80 -2.38 13.47
CA ILE A 79 15.76 -1.54 14.68
C ILE A 79 17.14 -1.39 15.31
N THR A 80 18.20 -1.58 14.51
CA THR A 80 19.60 -1.69 14.94
C THR A 80 20.46 -0.66 14.22
#